data_AF-A0A955TUY6-F1
#
_entry.id   AF-A0A955TUY6-F1
#
_cell.length_a   1.000
_cell.length_b   1.000
_cell.length_c   1.000
_cell.angle_alpha   90.00
_cell.angle_beta   90.00
_cell.angle_gamma   90.00
#
_symmetry.space_group_name_H-M   'P 1'
#
loop_
_entity.id
_entity.type
_entity.pdbx_description
1 polymer ?
#
loop_
_entity_poly.entity_id
_entity_poly.type
_entity_poly.pdbx_seq_one_letter_code
_entity_poly.pdbx_strand_id
1 'polypeptide(L)'
;MDIKSLAGLWIYPLYTPLSITEMFKLNSKRWFGLLGFMGNCTGTSEDKKDLDSPVSEETKRKWLCVLDEMTKDCDLIGLSVSSQYLKGQREHFSLLSTPKNRDWLKTMDSFPDVFSSEADLREVFLLSHEDSEIFREDFPFGDEVHAHFPSASHDIKEAGKCLALDRNTACVMHLMRAVEVGLMALAEEMKVPYRRKSWEQIINKIPKRIEDLERKRRKPRKWPELRQFYSEAAERFRLLRDAYRNEVMHLNQSYGHEQAKDIYIYTKAFMGTLGKRLREKKIA
;
A
#
# COMPACT_ATOMS: atom_id res chain seq x y z
N MET A 1 -8.83 -38.76 -7.88
CA MET A 1 -8.49 -37.35 -8.17
C MET A 1 -9.00 -36.57 -6.97
N ASP A 2 -8.09 -36.21 -6.07
CA ASP A 2 -8.35 -36.02 -4.64
C ASP A 2 -8.58 -34.55 -4.26
N ILE A 3 -9.53 -34.32 -3.35
CA ILE A 3 -10.15 -33.03 -2.94
C ILE A 3 -9.29 -32.32 -1.86
N LYS A 4 -7.96 -32.36 -1.99
CA LYS A 4 -7.04 -31.84 -0.96
C LYS A 4 -5.92 -30.91 -1.49
N SER A 5 -6.27 -29.90 -2.28
CA SER A 5 -5.31 -28.81 -2.60
C SER A 5 -5.87 -27.38 -2.56
N LEU A 6 -7.07 -27.16 -2.00
CA LEU A 6 -7.60 -25.81 -1.77
C LEU A 6 -7.26 -25.27 -0.37
N ALA A 7 -6.05 -25.56 0.10
CA ALA A 7 -5.44 -24.85 1.21
C ALA A 7 -4.77 -23.58 0.65
N GLY A 8 -5.60 -22.58 0.42
CA GLY A 8 -5.21 -21.25 -0.02
C GLY A 8 -6.32 -20.29 0.36
N LEU A 9 -6.61 -20.21 1.65
CA LEU A 9 -7.26 -19.05 2.27
C LEU A 9 -6.35 -17.84 1.99
N TRP A 10 -6.47 -17.28 0.79
CA TRP A 10 -6.05 -15.93 0.52
C TRP A 10 -7.00 -15.06 1.31
N ILE A 11 -6.57 -14.72 2.52
CA ILE A 11 -6.94 -13.44 3.12
C ILE A 11 -6.48 -12.42 2.09
N TYR A 12 -7.38 -12.02 1.18
CA TYR A 12 -7.18 -10.80 0.43
C TYR A 12 -6.92 -9.72 1.48
N PRO A 13 -5.79 -9.01 1.44
CA PRO A 13 -5.63 -7.87 2.33
C PRO A 13 -6.85 -6.98 2.11
N LEU A 14 -7.49 -6.56 3.21
CA LEU A 14 -8.75 -5.81 3.22
C LEU A 14 -8.75 -4.55 2.33
N TYR A 15 -7.59 -4.13 1.83
CA TYR A 15 -7.37 -2.97 0.99
C TYR A 15 -6.28 -3.28 -0.06
N THR A 16 -6.65 -3.87 -1.19
CA THR A 16 -5.74 -3.97 -2.35
C THR A 16 -5.96 -2.74 -3.24
N PRO A 17 -4.96 -1.85 -3.42
CA PRO A 17 -5.13 -0.68 -4.27
C PRO A 17 -5.29 -1.09 -5.75
N LEU A 18 -6.40 -0.73 -6.35
CA LEU A 18 -6.66 -0.89 -7.78
C LEU A 18 -6.10 0.30 -8.56
N SER A 19 -5.53 0.04 -9.74
CA SER A 19 -5.14 1.09 -10.67
C SER A 19 -6.38 1.81 -11.24
N ILE A 20 -6.21 3.05 -11.68
CA ILE A 20 -7.24 3.79 -12.43
C ILE A 20 -7.71 2.97 -13.64
N THR A 21 -6.83 2.22 -14.31
CA THR A 21 -7.21 1.34 -15.43
C THR A 21 -8.02 0.14 -14.96
N GLU A 22 -7.78 -0.44 -13.79
CA GLU A 22 -8.64 -1.47 -13.21
C GLU A 22 -9.99 -0.90 -12.80
N MET A 23 -10.01 0.31 -12.21
CA MET A 23 -11.23 1.07 -11.97
C MET A 23 -11.96 1.39 -13.28
N PHE A 24 -11.27 1.75 -14.35
CA PHE A 24 -11.85 1.93 -15.68
C PHE A 24 -12.16 0.61 -16.36
N LYS A 25 -11.55 -0.53 -16.04
CA LYS A 25 -11.99 -1.83 -16.58
C LYS A 25 -13.30 -2.25 -15.93
N LEU A 26 -13.49 -1.92 -14.65
CA LEU A 26 -14.78 -1.89 -13.97
C LEU A 26 -15.73 -0.84 -14.65
N ASN A 27 -15.23 0.34 -15.04
CA ASN A 27 -16.02 1.52 -15.47
C ASN A 27 -15.94 1.99 -16.96
N SER A 28 -15.39 1.30 -17.96
CA SER A 28 -15.21 1.91 -19.31
C SER A 28 -15.98 1.19 -20.38
N LYS A 29 -15.82 -0.13 -20.57
CA LYS A 29 -16.68 -0.87 -21.51
C LYS A 29 -18.10 -1.04 -20.98
N ARG A 30 -18.27 -1.18 -19.67
CA ARG A 30 -19.58 -1.39 -19.03
C ARG A 30 -20.29 -0.10 -18.67
N TRP A 31 -19.60 0.97 -18.30
CA TRP A 31 -20.21 2.26 -17.93
C TRP A 31 -20.53 3.15 -19.16
N PHE A 32 -19.72 3.13 -20.23
CA PHE A 32 -20.17 3.67 -21.53
C PHE A 32 -21.19 2.75 -22.21
N GLY A 33 -21.10 1.45 -21.96
CA GLY A 33 -22.13 0.48 -22.32
C GLY A 33 -23.44 0.79 -21.59
N LEU A 34 -23.44 1.00 -20.27
CA LEU A 34 -24.61 1.31 -19.45
C LEU A 34 -25.09 2.75 -19.64
N LEU A 35 -24.24 3.77 -19.76
CA LEU A 35 -24.68 5.14 -20.11
C LEU A 35 -25.21 5.19 -21.54
N GLY A 36 -24.56 4.52 -22.48
CA GLY A 36 -25.05 4.37 -23.85
C GLY A 36 -26.32 3.53 -23.92
N PHE A 37 -26.44 2.47 -23.11
CA PHE A 37 -27.64 1.65 -23.00
C PHE A 37 -28.75 2.40 -22.28
N MET A 38 -28.50 3.14 -21.20
CA MET A 38 -29.46 4.02 -20.52
C MET A 38 -29.92 5.16 -21.45
N GLY A 39 -29.02 5.76 -22.23
CA GLY A 39 -29.36 6.72 -23.28
C GLY A 39 -30.13 6.10 -24.45
N ASN A 40 -29.91 4.82 -24.76
CA ASN A 40 -30.69 4.07 -25.76
C ASN A 40 -31.98 3.44 -25.17
N CYS A 41 -32.09 3.28 -23.85
CA CYS A 41 -33.31 2.90 -23.14
C CYS A 41 -34.29 4.07 -23.11
N THR A 42 -33.79 5.30 -23.29
CA THR A 42 -34.62 6.48 -23.59
C THR A 42 -34.96 6.63 -25.08
N GLY A 43 -34.86 5.54 -25.86
CA GLY A 43 -35.12 5.46 -27.30
C GLY A 43 -36.31 6.30 -27.78
N THR A 44 -36.05 7.05 -28.85
CA THR A 44 -37.04 7.84 -29.59
C THR A 44 -38.21 6.96 -30.06
N SER A 45 -39.35 7.60 -30.38
CA SER A 45 -40.68 6.99 -30.55
C SER A 45 -40.83 5.79 -31.52
N GLU A 46 -39.81 5.38 -32.28
CA GLU A 46 -39.83 4.23 -33.21
C GLU A 46 -39.55 2.86 -32.52
N ASP A 47 -38.94 2.82 -31.33
CA ASP A 47 -38.52 1.57 -30.64
C ASP A 47 -39.63 0.81 -29.89
N LYS A 48 -40.83 1.39 -29.75
CA LYS A 48 -41.91 0.82 -28.93
C LYS A 48 -42.48 -0.50 -29.47
N LYS A 49 -42.34 -0.80 -30.78
CA LYS A 49 -42.78 -2.08 -31.37
C LYS A 49 -41.87 -3.26 -31.01
N ASP A 50 -40.62 -3.01 -30.61
CA ASP A 50 -39.64 -4.05 -30.31
C ASP A 50 -39.57 -4.42 -28.82
N LEU A 51 -40.15 -3.61 -27.94
CA LEU A 51 -40.13 -3.82 -26.49
C LEU A 51 -40.90 -5.07 -26.04
N ASP A 52 -41.94 -5.44 -26.78
CA ASP A 52 -42.76 -6.62 -26.51
C ASP A 52 -42.32 -7.86 -27.29
N SER A 53 -41.27 -7.75 -28.12
CA SER A 53 -40.66 -8.87 -28.83
C SER A 53 -40.03 -9.86 -27.85
N PRO A 54 -40.21 -11.18 -28.04
CA PRO A 54 -39.51 -12.18 -27.26
C PRO A 54 -38.02 -12.15 -27.58
N VAL A 55 -37.22 -12.33 -26.54
CA VAL A 55 -35.76 -12.35 -26.59
C VAL A 55 -35.29 -13.78 -26.89
N SER A 56 -34.30 -13.92 -27.77
CA SER A 56 -33.72 -15.23 -28.09
C SER A 56 -33.00 -15.84 -26.89
N GLU A 57 -32.93 -17.17 -26.82
CA GLU A 57 -32.18 -17.87 -25.77
C GLU A 57 -30.70 -17.49 -25.73
N GLU A 58 -30.11 -17.16 -26.88
CA GLU A 58 -28.73 -16.67 -26.94
C GLU A 58 -28.59 -15.30 -26.26
N THR A 59 -29.51 -14.36 -26.54
CA THR A 59 -29.51 -13.04 -25.93
C THR A 59 -29.82 -13.11 -24.44
N LYS A 60 -30.78 -13.94 -24.02
CA LYS A 60 -31.08 -14.22 -22.61
C LYS A 60 -29.83 -14.68 -21.86
N ARG A 61 -29.08 -15.63 -22.43
CA ARG A 61 -27.82 -16.14 -21.84
C ARG A 61 -26.75 -15.05 -21.73
N LYS A 62 -26.61 -14.20 -22.75
CA LYS A 62 -25.67 -13.06 -22.73
C LYS A 62 -26.01 -12.09 -21.60
N TRP A 63 -27.27 -11.74 -21.42
CA TRP A 63 -27.72 -10.83 -20.37
C TRP A 63 -27.54 -11.39 -18.95
N LEU A 64 -27.79 -12.68 -18.74
CA LEU A 64 -27.47 -13.35 -17.47
C LEU A 64 -25.97 -13.31 -17.16
N CYS A 65 -25.13 -13.51 -18.18
CA CYS A 65 -23.68 -13.38 -18.06
C CYS A 65 -23.27 -11.95 -17.66
N VAL A 66 -23.91 -10.93 -18.23
CA VAL A 66 -23.67 -9.52 -17.86
C VAL A 66 -24.00 -9.28 -16.38
N LEU A 67 -25.14 -9.77 -15.88
CA LEU A 67 -25.51 -9.63 -14.47
C LEU A 67 -24.51 -10.35 -13.54
N ASP A 68 -24.05 -11.54 -13.93
CA ASP A 68 -23.03 -12.29 -13.18
C ASP A 68 -21.70 -11.52 -13.10
N GLU A 69 -21.29 -10.90 -14.19
CA GLU A 69 -20.07 -10.12 -14.23
C GLU A 69 -20.19 -8.81 -13.44
N MET A 70 -21.30 -8.08 -13.57
CA MET A 70 -21.56 -6.87 -12.79
C MET A 70 -21.62 -7.15 -11.28
N THR A 71 -22.16 -8.31 -10.92
CA THR A 71 -22.20 -8.78 -9.52
C THR A 71 -20.78 -8.97 -8.97
N LYS A 72 -19.91 -9.64 -9.73
CA LYS A 72 -18.50 -9.85 -9.35
C LYS A 72 -17.76 -8.52 -9.19
N ASP A 73 -18.02 -7.57 -10.09
CA ASP A 73 -17.43 -6.24 -10.01
C ASP A 73 -17.87 -5.51 -8.74
N CYS A 74 -19.18 -5.49 -8.44
CA CYS A 74 -19.72 -4.88 -7.23
C CYS A 74 -19.16 -5.53 -5.96
N ASP A 75 -19.05 -6.87 -5.94
CA ASP A 75 -18.42 -7.61 -4.85
C ASP A 75 -16.94 -7.23 -4.67
N LEU A 76 -16.19 -7.02 -5.77
CA LEU A 76 -14.77 -6.65 -5.74
C LEU A 76 -14.53 -5.27 -5.12
N ILE A 77 -15.39 -4.28 -5.41
CA ILE A 77 -15.25 -2.92 -4.89
C ILE A 77 -16.05 -2.65 -3.61
N GLY A 78 -16.69 -3.68 -3.04
CA GLY A 78 -17.40 -3.59 -1.75
C GLY A 78 -18.76 -2.90 -1.83
N LEU A 79 -19.41 -2.94 -2.99
CA LEU A 79 -20.79 -2.49 -3.21
C LEU A 79 -21.77 -3.66 -3.00
N SER A 80 -21.90 -4.07 -1.75
CA SER A 80 -22.71 -5.20 -1.30
C SER A 80 -24.20 -5.09 -1.63
N VAL A 81 -24.81 -3.90 -1.53
CA VAL A 81 -26.24 -3.68 -1.81
C VAL A 81 -26.51 -3.83 -3.30
N SER A 82 -25.66 -3.21 -4.12
CA SER A 82 -25.69 -3.29 -5.57
C SER A 82 -25.49 -4.73 -6.06
N SER A 83 -24.57 -5.47 -5.45
CA SER A 83 -24.35 -6.90 -5.69
C SER A 83 -25.59 -7.74 -5.36
N GLN A 84 -26.21 -7.52 -4.19
CA GLN A 84 -27.44 -8.24 -3.80
C GLN A 84 -28.60 -7.93 -4.74
N TYR A 85 -28.77 -6.66 -5.14
CA TYR A 85 -29.77 -6.27 -6.12
C TYR A 85 -29.57 -7.04 -7.44
N LEU A 86 -28.35 -7.07 -7.97
CA LEU A 86 -28.04 -7.79 -9.22
C LEU A 86 -28.26 -9.30 -9.11
N LYS A 87 -27.93 -9.91 -7.97
CA LYS A 87 -28.20 -11.35 -7.70
C LYS A 87 -29.71 -11.63 -7.76
N GLY A 88 -30.53 -10.82 -7.09
CA GLY A 88 -31.99 -10.96 -7.13
C GLY A 88 -32.57 -10.76 -8.54
N GLN A 89 -32.08 -9.75 -9.26
CA GLN A 89 -32.48 -9.49 -10.64
C GLN A 89 -32.11 -10.63 -11.59
N ARG A 90 -30.92 -11.20 -11.43
CA ARG A 90 -30.45 -12.35 -12.20
C ARG A 90 -31.31 -13.58 -11.97
N GLU A 91 -31.63 -13.88 -10.71
CA GLU A 91 -32.53 -14.99 -10.36
C GLU A 91 -33.91 -14.80 -11.00
N HIS A 92 -34.52 -13.62 -10.82
CA HIS A 92 -35.81 -13.30 -11.40
C HIS A 92 -35.81 -13.44 -12.94
N PHE A 93 -34.83 -12.84 -13.62
CA PHE A 93 -34.74 -12.87 -15.07
C PHE A 93 -34.50 -14.29 -15.63
N SER A 94 -33.77 -15.13 -14.88
CA SER A 94 -33.50 -16.52 -15.29
C SER A 94 -34.78 -17.37 -15.37
N LEU A 95 -35.75 -17.11 -14.49
CA LEU A 95 -37.03 -17.82 -14.38
C LEU A 95 -38.03 -17.45 -15.48
N LEU A 96 -37.80 -16.38 -16.24
CA LEU A 96 -38.69 -15.98 -17.33
C LEU A 96 -38.59 -16.95 -18.51
N SER A 97 -39.68 -17.66 -18.83
CA SER A 97 -39.71 -18.63 -19.93
C SER A 97 -39.60 -17.98 -21.32
N THR A 98 -40.18 -16.80 -21.49
CA THR A 98 -40.16 -16.03 -22.74
C THR A 98 -39.92 -14.54 -22.42
N PRO A 99 -38.70 -14.18 -22.00
CA PRO A 99 -38.41 -12.81 -21.61
C PRO A 99 -38.56 -11.89 -22.82
N LYS A 100 -39.04 -10.68 -22.59
CA LYS A 100 -39.14 -9.62 -23.60
C LYS A 100 -38.08 -8.56 -23.35
N ASN A 101 -37.81 -7.74 -24.36
CA ASN A 101 -36.89 -6.60 -24.24
C ASN A 101 -37.27 -5.67 -23.07
N ARG A 102 -38.58 -5.45 -22.84
CA ARG A 102 -39.07 -4.65 -21.71
C ARG A 102 -38.78 -5.25 -20.33
N ASP A 103 -38.67 -6.57 -20.22
CA ASP A 103 -38.42 -7.23 -18.93
C ASP A 103 -36.98 -6.94 -18.50
N TRP A 104 -36.04 -6.94 -19.45
CA TRP A 104 -34.66 -6.52 -19.21
C TRP A 104 -34.53 -5.06 -18.81
N LEU A 105 -35.29 -4.16 -19.46
CA LEU A 105 -35.33 -2.75 -19.06
C LEU A 105 -35.74 -2.61 -17.60
N LYS A 106 -36.82 -3.30 -17.18
CA LYS A 106 -37.27 -3.29 -15.78
C LYS A 106 -36.24 -3.89 -14.82
N THR A 107 -35.55 -4.95 -15.23
CA THR A 107 -34.48 -5.57 -14.43
C THR A 107 -33.37 -4.55 -14.11
N MET A 108 -33.02 -3.71 -15.08
CA MET A 108 -31.93 -2.74 -14.96
C MET A 108 -32.35 -1.35 -14.49
N ASP A 109 -33.64 -1.02 -14.52
CA ASP A 109 -34.18 0.33 -14.31
C ASP A 109 -33.70 0.98 -13.01
N SER A 110 -33.79 0.26 -11.89
CA SER A 110 -33.40 0.79 -10.57
C SER A 110 -31.92 0.60 -10.23
N PHE A 111 -31.16 -0.12 -11.06
CA PHE A 111 -29.75 -0.40 -10.74
C PHE A 111 -28.88 0.87 -10.63
N PRO A 112 -28.98 1.88 -11.53
CA PRO A 112 -28.17 3.10 -11.45
C PRO A 112 -28.36 3.87 -10.15
N ASP A 113 -29.61 3.95 -9.67
CA ASP A 113 -29.93 4.65 -8.41
C ASP A 113 -29.40 3.87 -7.20
N VAL A 114 -29.55 2.54 -7.19
CA VAL A 114 -29.01 1.67 -6.12
C VAL A 114 -27.49 1.75 -6.08
N PHE A 115 -26.84 1.65 -7.25
CA PHE A 115 -25.40 1.74 -7.39
C PHE A 115 -24.88 3.10 -6.93
N SER A 116 -25.46 4.19 -7.44
CA SER A 116 -25.00 5.56 -7.11
C SER A 116 -25.20 5.85 -5.63
N SER A 117 -26.36 5.47 -5.07
CA SER A 117 -26.63 5.65 -3.64
C SER A 117 -25.63 4.91 -2.75
N GLU A 118 -25.20 3.71 -3.15
CA GLU A 118 -24.19 2.96 -2.38
C GLU A 118 -22.77 3.51 -2.61
N ALA A 119 -22.44 3.86 -3.85
CA ALA A 119 -21.14 4.39 -4.22
C ALA A 119 -20.87 5.78 -3.62
N ASP A 120 -21.89 6.64 -3.53
CA ASP A 120 -21.81 7.97 -2.90
C ASP A 120 -21.46 7.89 -1.40
N LEU A 121 -21.67 6.73 -0.78
CA LEU A 121 -21.27 6.46 0.62
C LEU A 121 -19.83 5.95 0.75
N ARG A 122 -19.04 5.95 -0.33
CA ARG A 122 -17.67 5.44 -0.35
C ARG A 122 -16.69 6.55 -0.72
N GLU A 123 -15.70 6.75 0.13
CA GLU A 123 -14.56 7.61 -0.17
C GLU A 123 -13.43 6.78 -0.80
N VAL A 124 -12.74 7.35 -1.80
CA VAL A 124 -11.61 6.72 -2.49
C VAL A 124 -10.37 7.58 -2.32
N PHE A 125 -9.28 6.97 -1.85
CA PHE A 125 -7.95 7.60 -1.88
C PHE A 125 -7.30 7.35 -3.24
N LEU A 126 -7.14 8.41 -4.03
CA LEU A 126 -6.39 8.35 -5.27
C LEU A 126 -4.94 8.73 -5.02
N LEU A 127 -4.04 7.77 -5.23
CA LEU A 127 -2.60 8.03 -5.17
C LEU A 127 -2.09 8.59 -6.50
N SER A 128 -1.13 9.51 -6.43
CA SER A 128 -0.35 9.89 -7.60
C SER A 128 0.47 8.70 -8.12
N HIS A 129 1.01 8.79 -9.34
CA HIS A 129 1.89 7.75 -9.85
C HIS A 129 3.12 7.53 -8.94
N GLU A 130 3.75 8.63 -8.52
CA GLU A 130 4.91 8.60 -7.61
C GLU A 130 4.56 7.96 -6.26
N ASP A 131 3.44 8.36 -5.65
CA ASP A 131 3.01 7.79 -4.37
C ASP A 131 2.62 6.32 -4.49
N SER A 132 2.02 5.92 -5.62
CA SER A 132 1.71 4.51 -5.88
C SER A 132 2.96 3.66 -6.01
N GLU A 133 4.04 4.17 -6.61
CA GLU A 133 5.33 3.47 -6.65
C GLU A 133 5.89 3.30 -5.24
N ILE A 134 5.90 4.37 -4.43
CA ILE A 134 6.38 4.32 -3.05
C ILE A 134 5.54 3.35 -2.20
N PHE A 135 4.21 3.35 -2.37
CA PHE A 135 3.28 2.52 -1.60
C PHE A 135 3.47 1.02 -1.87
N ARG A 136 3.77 0.65 -3.13
CA ARG A 136 3.87 -0.75 -3.58
C ARG A 136 5.28 -1.32 -3.47
N GLU A 137 6.29 -0.49 -3.23
CA GLU A 137 7.68 -0.91 -3.21
C GLU A 137 7.98 -1.87 -2.04
N ASP A 138 8.55 -3.03 -2.38
CA ASP A 138 8.88 -4.07 -1.42
C ASP A 138 10.22 -3.81 -0.72
N PHE A 139 11.16 -3.13 -1.37
CA PHE A 139 12.43 -2.76 -0.74
C PHE A 139 12.69 -1.27 -0.92
N PRO A 140 11.97 -0.39 -0.18
CA PRO A 140 12.02 1.04 -0.46
C PRO A 140 13.40 1.69 -0.30
N PHE A 141 14.27 1.08 0.51
CA PHE A 141 15.66 1.50 0.70
C PHE A 141 16.68 0.65 -0.08
N GLY A 142 16.21 -0.22 -0.96
CA GLY A 142 17.02 -1.10 -1.80
C GLY A 142 17.37 -2.45 -1.17
N ASP A 143 17.75 -3.40 -2.03
CA ASP A 143 18.03 -4.80 -1.65
C ASP A 143 19.17 -4.93 -0.63
N GLU A 144 20.21 -4.09 -0.74
CA GLU A 144 21.35 -4.12 0.16
C GLU A 144 20.94 -3.79 1.61
N VAL A 145 20.09 -2.77 1.80
CA VAL A 145 19.57 -2.41 3.12
C VAL A 145 18.68 -3.53 3.66
N HIS A 146 17.81 -4.10 2.81
CA HIS A 146 16.96 -5.22 3.20
C HIS A 146 17.79 -6.44 3.66
N ALA A 147 18.84 -6.78 2.91
CA ALA A 147 19.71 -7.92 3.22
C ALA A 147 20.56 -7.71 4.49
N HIS A 148 21.05 -6.49 4.71
CA HIS A 148 21.92 -6.19 5.85
C HIS A 148 21.17 -5.82 7.13
N PHE A 149 19.93 -5.34 7.03
CA PHE A 149 19.08 -4.96 8.16
C PHE A 149 17.64 -5.52 8.03
N PRO A 150 17.46 -6.85 7.94
CA PRO A 150 16.14 -7.42 7.72
C PRO A 150 15.13 -7.03 8.80
N SER A 151 15.56 -6.82 10.05
CA SER A 151 14.69 -6.37 11.15
C SER A 151 14.12 -4.95 10.93
N ALA A 152 14.77 -4.10 10.12
CA ALA A 152 14.27 -2.77 9.78
C ALA A 152 13.22 -2.79 8.64
N SER A 153 13.09 -3.90 7.91
CA SER A 153 12.32 -3.95 6.65
C SER A 153 10.84 -3.60 6.84
N HIS A 154 10.24 -4.06 7.93
CA HIS A 154 8.84 -3.75 8.22
C HIS A 154 8.64 -2.25 8.43
N ASP A 155 9.46 -1.63 9.29
CA ASP A 155 9.37 -0.20 9.56
C ASP A 155 9.69 0.65 8.32
N ILE A 156 10.63 0.23 7.46
CA ILE A 156 10.91 0.91 6.18
C ILE A 156 9.70 0.86 5.24
N LYS A 157 9.04 -0.31 5.10
CA LYS A 157 7.83 -0.46 4.28
C LYS A 157 6.69 0.42 4.79
N GLU A 158 6.44 0.38 6.10
CA GLU A 158 5.36 1.17 6.70
C GLU A 158 5.64 2.67 6.62
N ALA A 159 6.90 3.10 6.72
CA ALA A 159 7.29 4.49 6.46
C ALA A 159 6.93 4.93 5.03
N GLY A 160 7.24 4.11 4.02
CA GLY A 160 6.90 4.39 2.62
C GLY A 160 5.38 4.52 2.41
N LYS A 161 4.60 3.58 2.93
CA LYS A 161 3.12 3.65 2.86
C LYS A 161 2.55 4.87 3.57
N CYS A 162 3.09 5.20 4.75
CA CYS A 162 2.67 6.39 5.49
C CYS A 162 2.98 7.67 4.71
N LEU A 163 4.13 7.74 4.03
CA LEU A 163 4.47 8.88 3.18
C LEU A 163 3.49 9.01 2.01
N ALA A 164 3.24 7.91 1.29
CA ALA A 164 2.31 7.88 0.15
C ALA A 164 0.86 8.24 0.52
N LEU A 165 0.45 8.00 1.78
CA LEU A 165 -0.90 8.30 2.29
C LEU A 165 -0.97 9.59 3.12
N ASP A 166 0.05 10.44 3.06
CA ASP A 166 0.13 11.71 3.80
C ASP A 166 -0.09 11.53 5.33
N ARG A 167 0.49 10.46 5.89
CA ARG A 167 0.56 10.15 7.33
C ARG A 167 1.95 10.47 7.87
N ASN A 168 2.34 11.73 7.68
CA ASN A 168 3.71 12.24 7.80
C ASN A 168 4.39 11.96 9.16
N THR A 169 3.71 12.21 10.28
CA THR A 169 4.27 11.92 11.60
C THR A 169 4.52 10.42 11.81
N ALA A 170 3.60 9.56 11.35
CA ALA A 170 3.76 8.11 11.43
C ALA A 170 4.91 7.62 10.55
N CYS A 171 5.09 8.21 9.36
CA CYS A 171 6.25 7.98 8.51
C CYS A 171 7.55 8.23 9.29
N VAL A 172 7.69 9.40 9.91
CA VAL A 172 8.89 9.74 10.69
C VAL A 172 9.10 8.79 11.88
N MET A 173 8.03 8.38 12.59
CA MET A 173 8.15 7.39 13.68
C MET A 173 8.70 6.04 13.19
N HIS A 174 8.20 5.53 12.07
CA HIS A 174 8.71 4.30 11.47
C HIS A 174 10.15 4.45 10.99
N LEU A 175 10.51 5.59 10.40
CA LEU A 175 11.90 5.88 10.02
C LEU A 175 12.84 5.86 11.23
N MET A 176 12.44 6.42 12.37
CA MET A 176 13.27 6.42 13.57
C MET A 176 13.47 4.99 14.11
N ARG A 177 12.44 4.13 14.04
CA ARG A 177 12.58 2.71 14.40
C ARG A 177 13.52 1.97 13.47
N ALA A 178 13.43 2.21 12.15
CA ALA A 178 14.33 1.62 11.17
C ALA A 178 15.80 2.02 11.40
N VAL A 179 16.06 3.30 11.71
CA VAL A 179 17.41 3.81 12.00
C VAL A 179 17.98 3.21 13.29
N GLU A 180 17.14 2.90 14.29
CA GLU A 180 17.60 2.27 15.53
C GLU A 180 18.32 0.94 15.27
N VAL A 181 17.84 0.16 14.29
CA VAL A 181 18.49 -1.09 13.88
C VAL A 181 19.92 -0.84 13.39
N GLY A 182 20.12 0.21 12.57
CA GLY A 182 21.45 0.64 12.12
C GLY A 182 22.34 1.10 13.29
N LEU A 183 21.78 1.80 14.28
CA LEU A 183 22.51 2.23 15.48
C LEU A 183 22.97 1.02 16.30
N MET A 184 22.11 0.02 16.47
CA MET A 184 22.47 -1.22 17.17
C MET A 184 23.59 -1.98 16.45
N ALA A 185 23.54 -2.06 15.11
CA ALA A 185 24.59 -2.67 14.31
C ALA A 185 25.94 -1.95 14.46
N LEU A 186 25.93 -0.61 14.46
CA LEU A 186 27.14 0.18 14.69
C LEU A 186 27.70 -0.04 16.11
N ALA A 187 26.83 -0.06 17.12
CA ALA A 187 27.25 -0.29 18.50
C ALA A 187 27.87 -1.68 18.68
N GLU A 188 27.28 -2.71 18.07
CA GLU A 188 27.81 -4.07 18.06
C GLU A 188 29.18 -4.16 17.37
N GLU A 189 29.35 -3.54 16.19
CA GLU A 189 30.63 -3.48 15.48
C GLU A 189 31.73 -2.82 16.33
N MET A 190 31.36 -1.73 17.02
CA MET A 190 32.27 -0.97 17.87
C MET A 190 32.49 -1.60 19.26
N LYS A 191 31.75 -2.68 19.58
CA LYS A 191 31.71 -3.32 20.90
C LYS A 191 31.28 -2.36 22.01
N VAL A 192 30.35 -1.48 21.70
CA VAL A 192 29.70 -0.55 22.64
C VAL A 192 28.44 -1.24 23.20
N PRO A 193 28.26 -1.30 24.54
CA PRO A 193 27.05 -1.89 25.11
C PRO A 193 25.78 -1.10 24.70
N TYR A 194 24.83 -1.79 24.05
CA TYR A 194 23.61 -1.19 23.50
C TYR A 194 22.30 -1.81 24.01
N ARG A 195 22.34 -3.04 24.55
CA ARG A 195 21.13 -3.71 25.04
C ARG A 195 20.49 -2.91 26.19
N ARG A 196 19.18 -2.62 26.06
CA ARG A 196 18.39 -1.84 27.04
C ARG A 196 19.03 -0.48 27.36
N LYS A 197 19.60 0.18 26.35
CA LYS A 197 20.17 1.53 26.45
C LYS A 197 19.42 2.48 25.53
N SER A 198 19.31 3.74 25.97
CA SER A 198 18.74 4.79 25.12
C SER A 198 19.69 5.12 23.97
N TRP A 199 19.15 5.72 22.90
CA TRP A 199 19.93 6.26 21.79
C TRP A 199 21.08 7.14 22.27
N GLU A 200 20.79 8.07 23.17
CA GLU A 200 21.79 8.98 23.74
C GLU A 200 22.94 8.22 24.41
N GLN A 201 22.62 7.20 25.23
CA GLN A 201 23.64 6.40 25.91
C GLN A 201 24.56 5.65 24.95
N ILE A 202 24.02 5.17 23.83
CA ILE A 202 24.80 4.47 22.79
C ILE A 202 25.65 5.48 22.02
N ILE A 203 25.02 6.53 21.50
CA ILE A 203 25.64 7.58 20.69
C ILE A 203 26.80 8.25 21.42
N ASN A 204 26.65 8.55 22.72
CA ASN A 204 27.70 9.21 23.51
C ASN A 204 28.92 8.31 23.79
N LYS A 205 28.80 6.99 23.61
CA LYS A 205 29.91 6.04 23.79
C LYS A 205 30.70 5.78 22.52
N ILE A 206 30.11 5.97 21.34
CA ILE A 206 30.77 5.69 20.06
C ILE A 206 32.02 6.57 19.85
N PRO A 207 31.99 7.91 20.05
CA PRO A 207 33.19 8.74 19.89
C PRO A 207 34.32 8.36 20.85
N LYS A 208 34.00 8.07 22.12
CA LYS A 208 34.98 7.57 23.10
C LYS A 208 35.64 6.29 22.61
N ARG A 209 34.86 5.39 22.03
CA ARG A 209 35.38 4.15 21.45
C ARG A 209 36.29 4.39 20.25
N ILE A 210 35.98 5.37 19.40
CA ILE A 210 36.84 5.77 18.27
C ILE A 210 38.19 6.29 18.81
N GLU A 211 38.18 7.16 19.82
CA GLU A 211 39.40 7.67 20.47
C GLU A 211 40.25 6.55 21.09
N ASP A 212 39.62 5.60 21.78
CA ASP A 212 40.33 4.46 22.37
C ASP A 212 41.03 3.61 21.31
N LEU A 213 40.40 3.41 20.16
CA LEU A 213 41.00 2.70 19.03
C LEU A 213 42.14 3.51 18.39
N GLU A 214 42.01 4.84 18.36
CA GLU A 214 43.06 5.74 17.88
C GLU A 214 44.33 5.68 18.76
N ARG A 215 44.18 5.49 20.07
CA ARG A 215 45.31 5.37 21.01
C ARG A 215 46.02 4.01 20.96
N LYS A 216 45.43 2.98 20.33
CA LYS A 216 46.05 1.64 20.29
C LYS A 216 47.28 1.60 19.39
N ARG A 217 48.34 0.94 19.87
CA ARG A 217 49.58 0.68 19.10
C ARG A 217 49.33 -0.15 17.84
N ARG A 218 48.38 -1.09 17.89
CA ARG A 218 47.96 -1.92 16.76
C ARG A 218 46.55 -1.53 16.35
N LYS A 219 46.41 -1.01 15.12
CA LYS A 219 45.16 -0.57 14.50
C LYS A 219 44.77 -1.51 13.35
N PRO A 220 43.49 -1.58 12.98
CA PRO A 220 43.07 -2.24 11.75
C PRO A 220 43.81 -1.66 10.53
N ARG A 221 44.04 -2.48 9.49
CA ARG A 221 44.79 -2.07 8.29
C ARG A 221 44.17 -0.86 7.57
N LYS A 222 42.83 -0.77 7.57
CA LYS A 222 42.04 0.32 6.96
C LYS A 222 41.46 1.28 8.02
N TRP A 223 42.24 1.54 9.07
CA TRP A 223 41.75 2.35 10.19
C TRP A 223 41.39 3.79 9.80
N PRO A 224 42.14 4.52 8.95
CA PRO A 224 41.76 5.87 8.54
C PRO A 224 40.35 5.93 7.92
N GLU A 225 40.04 5.00 7.03
CA GLU A 225 38.75 4.92 6.35
C GLU A 225 37.62 4.49 7.30
N LEU A 226 37.90 3.54 8.20
CA LEU A 226 36.95 3.10 9.22
C LEU A 226 36.65 4.22 10.22
N ARG A 227 37.69 4.94 10.67
CA ARG A 227 37.54 6.08 11.56
C ARG A 227 36.64 7.15 10.95
N GLN A 228 36.89 7.52 9.70
CA GLN A 228 36.04 8.49 8.99
C GLN A 228 34.59 8.02 8.96
N PHE A 229 34.35 6.78 8.51
CA PHE A 229 33.01 6.20 8.45
C PHE A 229 32.30 6.21 9.81
N TYR A 230 32.96 5.76 10.88
CA TYR A 230 32.35 5.70 12.21
C TYR A 230 32.09 7.09 12.80
N SER A 231 32.97 8.07 12.57
CA SER A 231 32.76 9.45 13.00
C SER A 231 31.57 10.07 12.28
N GLU A 232 31.51 9.97 10.96
CA GLU A 232 30.39 10.47 10.15
C GLU A 232 29.07 9.82 10.55
N ALA A 233 29.06 8.49 10.76
CA ALA A 233 27.87 7.79 11.22
C ALA A 233 27.41 8.28 12.60
N ALA A 234 28.33 8.45 13.55
CA ALA A 234 28.02 8.94 14.89
C ALA A 234 27.42 10.36 14.88
N GLU A 235 27.93 11.25 14.03
CA GLU A 235 27.38 12.60 13.85
C GLU A 235 25.97 12.56 13.27
N ARG A 236 25.72 11.74 12.24
CA ARG A 236 24.39 11.60 11.65
C ARG A 236 23.37 11.00 12.63
N PHE A 237 23.76 10.03 13.45
CA PHE A 237 22.89 9.53 14.52
C PHE A 237 22.54 10.60 15.56
N ARG A 238 23.48 11.50 15.92
CA ARG A 238 23.19 12.64 16.81
C ARG A 238 22.17 13.57 16.18
N LEU A 239 22.36 13.92 14.90
CA LEU A 239 21.43 14.77 14.17
C LEU A 239 20.02 14.15 14.13
N LEU A 240 19.89 12.87 13.76
CA LEU A 240 18.60 12.18 13.74
C LEU A 240 17.94 12.12 15.11
N ARG A 241 18.73 11.90 16.17
CA ARG A 241 18.24 11.90 17.55
C ARG A 241 17.63 13.25 17.91
N ASP A 242 18.41 14.31 17.72
CA ASP A 242 18.09 15.65 18.21
C ASP A 242 17.02 16.33 17.35
N ALA A 243 17.07 16.16 16.02
CA ALA A 243 16.13 16.80 15.11
C ALA A 243 14.78 16.07 14.99
N TYR A 244 14.78 14.73 15.14
CA TYR A 244 13.60 13.93 14.80
C TYR A 244 13.19 12.95 15.89
N ARG A 245 14.07 12.05 16.35
CA ARG A 245 13.65 10.99 17.30
C ARG A 245 13.13 11.52 18.62
N ASN A 246 13.75 12.56 19.16
CA ASN A 246 13.27 13.17 20.41
C ASN A 246 11.96 13.91 20.14
N GLU A 247 11.96 14.78 19.14
CA GLU A 247 10.82 15.63 18.76
C GLU A 247 9.56 14.85 18.38
N VAL A 248 9.64 13.83 17.51
CA VAL A 248 8.49 13.01 17.07
C VAL A 248 7.88 12.21 18.22
N MET A 249 8.65 11.97 19.28
CA MET A 249 8.18 11.27 20.48
C MET A 249 7.61 12.21 21.54
N HIS A 250 7.71 13.53 21.34
CA HIS A 250 7.04 14.54 22.15
C HIS A 250 5.67 14.91 21.53
N LEU A 251 4.64 15.05 22.37
CA LEU A 251 3.22 15.12 21.97
C LEU A 251 2.83 16.30 21.05
N ASN A 252 3.68 17.33 20.93
CA ASN A 252 3.31 18.60 20.28
C ASN A 252 3.90 18.78 18.88
N GLN A 253 4.55 17.77 18.30
CA GLN A 253 5.20 17.88 16.99
C GLN A 253 4.47 17.08 15.91
N SER A 254 4.08 17.76 14.83
CA SER A 254 3.59 17.14 13.60
C SER A 254 4.49 17.51 12.42
N TYR A 255 4.61 16.60 11.46
CA TYR A 255 5.42 16.82 10.26
C TYR A 255 4.52 17.10 9.06
N GLY A 256 4.90 18.05 8.21
CA GLY A 256 4.27 18.25 6.90
C GLY A 256 4.78 17.22 5.86
N HIS A 257 4.14 17.18 4.69
CA HIS A 257 4.47 16.22 3.64
C HIS A 257 5.92 16.34 3.16
N GLU A 258 6.32 17.54 2.72
CA GLU A 258 7.68 17.83 2.26
C GLU A 258 8.72 17.51 3.33
N GLN A 259 8.43 17.86 4.59
CA GLN A 259 9.33 17.57 5.70
C GLN A 259 9.50 16.06 5.93
N ALA A 260 8.41 15.28 5.87
CA ALA A 260 8.49 13.84 5.97
C ALA A 260 9.23 13.22 4.77
N LYS A 261 9.02 13.74 3.55
CA LYS A 261 9.72 13.33 2.33
C LYS A 261 11.23 13.57 2.45
N ASP A 262 11.65 14.73 2.93
CA ASP A 262 13.06 15.06 3.18
C ASP A 262 13.70 14.11 4.19
N ILE A 263 13.01 13.84 5.31
CA ILE A 263 13.49 12.91 6.34
C ILE A 263 13.56 11.48 5.78
N TYR A 264 12.60 11.08 4.96
CA TYR A 264 12.58 9.78 4.28
C TYR A 264 13.78 9.62 3.34
N ILE A 265 14.04 10.60 2.47
CA ILE A 265 15.17 10.60 1.53
C ILE A 265 16.50 10.57 2.29
N TYR A 266 16.63 11.41 3.33
CA TYR A 266 17.82 11.44 4.18
C TYR A 266 18.05 10.08 4.85
N THR A 267 17.00 9.49 5.42
CA THR A 267 17.08 8.20 6.11
C THR A 267 17.43 7.07 5.15
N LYS A 268 16.84 7.05 3.95
CA LYS A 268 17.18 6.12 2.86
C LYS A 268 18.66 6.18 2.53
N ALA A 269 19.19 7.38 2.28
CA ALA A 269 20.60 7.57 1.95
C ALA A 269 21.52 7.14 3.11
N PHE A 270 21.12 7.44 4.36
CA PHE A 270 21.91 7.09 5.53
C PHE A 270 21.92 5.57 5.78
N MET A 271 20.77 4.90 5.77
CA MET A 271 20.69 3.44 5.90
C MET A 271 21.46 2.73 4.78
N GLY A 272 21.40 3.24 3.54
CA GLY A 272 22.22 2.76 2.44
C GLY A 272 23.73 2.92 2.70
N THR A 273 24.14 4.03 3.31
CA THR A 273 25.55 4.24 3.72
C THR A 273 25.98 3.25 4.80
N LEU A 274 25.12 2.98 5.79
CA LEU A 274 25.39 1.99 6.83
C LEU A 274 25.50 0.59 6.22
N GLY A 275 24.60 0.22 5.30
CA GLY A 275 24.57 -1.10 4.65
C GLY A 275 25.86 -1.48 3.93
N LYS A 276 26.60 -0.50 3.40
CA LYS A 276 27.90 -0.75 2.75
C LYS A 276 28.96 -1.35 3.67
N ARG A 277 28.80 -1.25 4.99
CA ARG A 277 29.83 -1.67 5.97
C ARG A 277 29.29 -2.38 7.20
N LEU A 278 28.03 -2.17 7.54
CA LEU A 278 27.40 -2.72 8.73
C LEU A 278 26.30 -3.69 8.31
N ARG A 279 26.10 -4.69 9.16
CA ARG A 279 25.00 -5.64 9.07
C ARG A 279 24.52 -5.96 10.47
N GLU A 280 23.21 -6.12 10.66
CA GLU A 280 22.70 -6.61 11.93
C GLU A 280 23.19 -8.06 12.14
N LYS A 281 23.59 -8.37 13.37
CA LYS A 281 23.84 -9.76 13.75
C LYS A 281 22.52 -10.33 14.24
N LYS A 282 22.20 -11.57 13.85
CA LYS A 282 21.06 -12.29 14.41
C LYS A 282 21.15 -12.22 15.93
N ILE A 283 20.12 -11.65 16.54
CA ILE A 283 19.97 -11.69 18.00
C ILE A 283 19.72 -13.16 18.32
N ALA A 284 20.74 -13.82 18.85
CA ALA A 284 20.63 -15.16 19.42
C ALA A 284 19.78 -15.14 20.68
#